data_AF-A0A4Y1ZBD0-F1
#
_entry.id   AF-A0A4Y1ZBD0-F1
#
_cell.length_a   1.000
_cell.length_b   1.000
_cell.length_c   1.000
_cell.angle_alpha   90.00
_cell.angle_beta   90.00
_cell.angle_gamma   90.00
#
_symmetry.space_group_name_H-M   'P 1'
#
loop_
_entity.id
_entity.type
_entity.pdbx_description
1 polymer ?
#
loop_
_entity_poly.entity_id
_entity_poly.type
_entity_poly.pdbx_seq_one_letter_code
_entity_poly.pdbx_strand_id
1 'polypeptide(L)' 'MPNIKSAIKRVKTSEANRQQNAQFRSAMRTAIKSFNGKVEEKDVEGAKAAFLAATKKVDKAASKGLIHKNKSSS' A
#
# COMPACT_ATOMS: atom_id res chain seq x y z
N MET A 1 -21.00 -6.39 -19.80
CA MET A 1 -20.25 -7.65 -19.96
C MET A 1 -19.31 -7.53 -21.14
N PRO A 2 -18.06 -8.02 -21.07
CA PRO A 2 -17.17 -8.00 -22.21
C PRO A 2 -17.61 -9.05 -23.23
N ASN A 3 -17.83 -8.63 -24.48
CA ASN A 3 -18.30 -9.53 -25.54
C ASN A 3 -17.16 -10.26 -26.26
N ILE A 4 -15.91 -9.82 -26.04
CA ILE A 4 -14.71 -10.39 -26.67
C ILE A 4 -13.99 -11.29 -25.66
N LYS A 5 -13.59 -12.50 -26.07
CA LYS A 5 -12.89 -13.48 -25.20
C LYS A 5 -11.67 -12.88 -24.49
N SER A 6 -10.88 -12.06 -25.19
CA SER A 6 -9.72 -11.36 -24.62
C SER A 6 -10.11 -10.37 -23.52
N ALA A 7 -11.23 -9.67 -23.70
CA ALA A 7 -11.74 -8.71 -22.72
C ALA A 7 -12.30 -9.40 -21.47
N ILE A 8 -12.98 -10.55 -21.62
CA ILE A 8 -13.42 -11.38 -20.48
C ILE A 8 -12.21 -11.82 -19.64
N LYS A 9 -11.13 -12.27 -20.30
CA LYS A 9 -9.88 -12.62 -19.62
C LYS A 9 -9.27 -11.43 -18.89
N ARG A 10 -9.23 -10.25 -19.53
CA ARG A 10 -8.72 -9.02 -18.91
C ARG A 10 -9.49 -8.62 -17.66
N VAL A 11 -10.82 -8.72 -17.65
CA VAL A 11 -11.63 -8.42 -16.46
C VAL A 11 -11.26 -9.33 -15.30
N LYS A 12 -11.19 -10.66 -15.53
CA LYS A 12 -10.79 -11.62 -14.48
C LYS A 12 -9.42 -11.31 -13.89
N THR A 13 -8.42 -11.06 -14.75
CA THR A 13 -7.06 -10.71 -14.28
C THR A 13 -7.04 -9.36 -13.56
N SER A 14 -7.80 -8.37 -14.04
CA SER A 14 -7.88 -7.06 -13.42
C SER A 14 -8.50 -7.12 -12.03
N GLU A 15 -9.55 -7.93 -11.82
CA GLU A 15 -10.18 -8.10 -10.51
C GLU A 15 -9.23 -8.75 -9.49
N ALA A 16 -8.55 -9.83 -9.88
CA ALA A 16 -7.56 -10.49 -9.03
C ALA A 16 -6.44 -9.53 -8.61
N ASN A 17 -5.88 -8.79 -9.59
CA ASN A 17 -4.85 -7.79 -9.32
C ASN A 17 -5.39 -6.65 -8.43
N ARG A 18 -6.63 -6.18 -8.67
CA ARG A 18 -7.26 -5.12 -7.87
C ARG A 18 -7.38 -5.54 -6.40
N GLN A 19 -7.80 -6.77 -6.12
CA GLN A 19 -7.92 -7.27 -4.75
C GLN A 19 -6.57 -7.31 -4.03
N GLN A 20 -5.54 -7.87 -4.67
CA GLN A 20 -4.19 -7.90 -4.10
C GLN A 20 -3.63 -6.49 -3.87
N ASN A 21 -3.77 -5.61 -4.87
CA ASN A 21 -3.28 -4.24 -4.81
C ASN A 21 -4.00 -3.41 -3.73
N ALA A 22 -5.29 -3.67 -3.50
CA ALA A 22 -6.06 -3.04 -2.44
C ALA A 22 -5.50 -3.41 -1.06
N GLN A 23 -5.15 -4.68 -0.83
CA GLN A 23 -4.54 -5.13 0.44
C GLN A 23 -3.18 -4.47 0.70
N PHE A 24 -2.31 -4.36 -0.31
CA PHE A 24 -1.02 -3.68 -0.14
C PHE A 24 -1.21 -2.18 0.16
N ARG A 25 -2.14 -1.51 -0.52
CA ARG A 25 -2.42 -0.08 -0.29
C ARG A 25 -3.06 0.16 1.08
N SER A 26 -3.97 -0.70 1.53
CA SER A 26 -4.55 -0.58 2.86
C SER A 26 -3.50 -0.81 3.95
N ALA A 27 -2.67 -1.86 3.82
CA ALA A 27 -1.61 -2.14 4.77
C ALA A 27 -0.58 -1.00 4.91
N MET A 28 -0.27 -0.32 3.80
CA MET A 28 0.57 0.89 3.79
C MET A 28 -0.09 2.03 4.57
N ARG A 29 -1.36 2.35 4.27
CA ARG A 29 -2.12 3.41 4.96
C ARG A 29 -2.27 3.14 6.45
N THR A 30 -2.55 1.90 6.83
CA THR A 30 -2.66 1.50 8.24
C THR A 30 -1.34 1.68 8.97
N ALA A 31 -0.20 1.35 8.34
CA ALA A 31 1.11 1.56 8.96
C ALA A 31 1.41 3.05 9.19
N ILE A 32 1.11 3.91 8.21
CA ILE A 32 1.26 5.36 8.36
C ILE A 32 0.34 5.88 9.48
N LYS A 33 -0.92 5.44 9.52
CA LYS A 33 -1.87 5.84 10.58
C LYS A 33 -1.41 5.39 11.97
N SER A 34 -0.85 4.19 12.08
CA SER A 34 -0.30 3.67 13.33
C SER A 34 0.92 4.45 13.82
N PHE A 35 1.75 4.94 12.89
CA PHE A 35 2.86 5.84 13.23
C PHE A 35 2.33 7.19 13.74
N ASN A 36 1.38 7.81 13.02
CA ASN A 36 0.81 9.09 13.43
C ASN A 36 0.16 9.03 14.81
N GLY A 37 -0.57 7.94 15.14
CA GLY A 37 -1.16 7.78 16.47
C GLY A 37 -0.12 7.71 17.59
N LYS A 38 0.99 6.98 17.39
CA LYS A 38 2.07 6.92 18.38
C LYS A 38 2.83 8.24 18.54
N VAL A 39 2.91 9.02 17.46
CA VAL A 39 3.49 10.37 17.51
C VAL A 39 2.60 11.31 18.34
N GLU A 40 1.28 11.21 18.21
CA GLU A 40 0.33 11.98 19.04
C GLU A 40 0.41 11.58 20.52
N GLU A 41 0.61 10.29 20.82
CA GLU A 41 0.80 9.77 22.18
C GLU A 41 2.18 10.08 22.80
N LYS A 42 3.09 10.73 22.05
CA LYS A 42 4.48 11.05 22.45
C LYS A 42 5.34 9.83 22.81
N ASP A 43 5.00 8.64 22.31
CA ASP A 43 5.81 7.43 22.46
C ASP A 43 6.95 7.42 21.41
N VAL A 44 8.11 7.92 21.82
CA VAL A 44 9.28 8.12 20.94
C VAL A 44 9.89 6.79 20.47
N GLU A 45 9.87 5.76 21.29
CA GLU A 45 10.44 4.45 20.91
C GLU A 45 9.48 3.66 20.02
N GLY A 46 8.19 3.63 20.39
CA GLY A 46 7.17 2.99 19.59
C GLY A 46 6.96 3.66 18.23
N ALA A 47 7.13 4.98 18.15
CA ALA A 47 7.09 5.73 16.89
C ALA A 47 8.27 5.38 15.97
N LYS A 48 9.50 5.24 16.48
CA LYS A 48 10.67 4.83 15.66
C LYS A 48 10.48 3.44 15.06
N ALA A 49 10.00 2.48 15.84
CA ALA A 49 9.71 1.13 15.34
C ALA A 49 8.58 1.14 14.29
N ALA A 50 7.53 1.91 14.52
CA ALA A 50 6.42 2.06 13.57
C ALA A 50 6.86 2.77 12.27
N PHE A 51 7.77 3.74 12.36
CA PHE A 51 8.34 4.45 11.22
C PHE A 51 9.14 3.49 10.31
N LEU A 52 10.00 2.64 10.89
CA LEU A 52 10.74 1.63 10.14
C LEU A 52 9.82 0.62 9.43
N ALA A 53 8.73 0.23 10.09
CA ALA A 53 7.73 -0.65 9.49
C ALA A 53 6.94 0.04 8.37
N ALA A 54 6.61 1.32 8.54
CA ALA A 54 5.88 2.13 7.56
C ALA A 54 6.74 2.38 6.31
N THR A 55 7.98 2.84 6.46
CA THR A 55 8.94 3.06 5.37
C THR A 55 9.13 1.80 4.54
N LYS A 56 9.39 0.65 5.19
CA LYS A 56 9.52 -0.65 4.49
C LYS A 56 8.28 -1.03 3.69
N LYS A 57 7.08 -0.72 4.18
CA LYS A 57 5.82 -0.99 3.46
C LYS A 57 5.60 -0.02 2.30
N VAL A 58 5.99 1.24 2.46
CA VAL A 58 5.94 2.26 1.40
C VAL A 58 6.91 1.90 0.27
N ASP A 59 8.15 1.53 0.58
CA ASP A 59 9.14 1.10 -0.42
C ASP A 59 8.74 -0.18 -1.15
N LYS A 60 8.11 -1.14 -0.45
CA LYS A 60 7.53 -2.33 -1.09
C LYS A 60 6.37 -1.97 -2.03
N ALA A 61 5.57 -0.96 -1.69
CA ALA A 61 4.50 -0.50 -2.57
C ALA A 61 5.07 0.21 -3.80
N ALA A 62 6.14 0.99 -3.65
CA ALA A 62 6.81 1.68 -4.75
C ALA A 62 7.51 0.72 -5.71
N SER A 63 8.24 -0.27 -5.19
CA SER A 63 8.92 -1.29 -6.01
C SER A 63 7.94 -2.18 -6.79
N LYS A 64 6.74 -2.43 -6.25
CA LYS A 64 5.64 -3.09 -6.99
C LYS A 64 4.91 -2.18 -7.98
N GLY A 65 5.26 -0.89 -8.07
CA GLY A 65 4.59 0.08 -8.93
C GLY A 65 3.16 0.43 -8.49
N LEU A 66 2.79 0.13 -7.24
CA LEU A 66 1.46 0.42 -6.69
C LEU A 66 1.26 1.90 -6.39
N ILE A 67 2.37 2.58 -6.09
CA ILE A 67 2.48 4.03 -5.89
C ILE A 67 3.61 4.55 -6.78
N HIS A 68 3.45 5.78 -7.28
CA HIS A 68 4.51 6.44 -8.05
C HIS A 68 5.71 6.74 -7.14
N LYS A 69 6.94 6.69 -7.69
CA LYS A 69 8.17 6.94 -6.92
C LYS A 69 8.14 8.28 -6.17
N ASN A 70 7.62 9.33 -6.81
CA ASN A 70 7.44 10.66 -6.18
C ASN A 70 6.49 10.64 -4.96
N LYS A 71 5.52 9.72 -4.94
CA LYS A 71 4.58 9.56 -3.81
C LYS A 71 5.22 8.78 -2.65
N SER A 72 6.34 8.08 -2.91
CA SER A 72 7.09 7.29 -1.94
C SER A 72 8.22 8.07 -1.26
N SER A 73 8.52 9.29 -1.73
CA SER A 73 9.67 10.08 -1.29
C SER A 73 9.39 10.97 -0.09
N SER A 74 8.37 10.65 0.72
CA SER A 74 7.91 11.46 1.87
C SER A 74 8.10 10.73 3.18
#